data_AF-A0AAN8G5D1-F1
#
_entry.id   AF-A0AAN8G5D1-F1
#
_cell.length_a   1.000
_cell.length_b   1.000
_cell.length_c   1.000
_cell.angle_alpha   90.00
_cell.angle_beta   90.00
_cell.angle_gamma   90.00
#
_symmetry.space_group_name_H-M   'P 1'
#
loop_
_entity.id
_entity.type
_entity.pdbx_description
1 polymer ?
#
loop_
_entity_poly.entity_id
_entity_poly.type
_entity_poly.pdbx_seq_one_letter_code
_entity_poly.pdbx_strand_id
1 'polypeptide(L)'
;MQLTPRRHELLSVYLLGFGTLFLYLGYTMQAFIGEAVIHAVSERHPGMISRFAGYYGQAFHYTAFATSSLITPSIQSYIRSKWILTMASLLFAIYYIGFIHVNYIYFYISQALMGVGYSFYNNGEGAYLSEHSSRKTLESNTGIETAVGHSSMFIGGFALALIFYLISSHESSGEAGSQSYTDIQIRLIYGTFLGLNLISVVIFSCLPTKQYDSIASKQTSVPSLKEQFVKFKLCITEVNMLLLIPFFGYMGLIVSFLIGVYPTTLAFTEALRKDVYIVAIYSFGMGAAEIFGGVVLRRLIRRSKEWGLVLTISMHFCAVSTGLVLILLSVPEMATIRPTNAPTLLITP
;
A
#
# COMPACT_ATOMS: atom_id res chain seq x y z
N MET A 1 -7.64 -27.21 23.59
CA MET A 1 -7.60 -27.99 22.33
C MET A 1 -6.26 -27.75 21.64
N GLN A 2 -5.50 -28.79 21.30
CA GLN A 2 -4.31 -28.64 20.46
C GLN A 2 -4.72 -28.51 18.99
N LEU A 3 -4.30 -27.45 18.30
CA LEU A 3 -4.57 -27.27 16.88
C LEU A 3 -3.74 -28.27 16.06
N THR A 4 -4.33 -28.80 14.98
CA THR A 4 -3.56 -29.56 13.98
C THR A 4 -2.58 -28.62 13.26
N PRO A 5 -1.45 -29.12 12.72
CA PRO A 5 -0.46 -28.29 12.04
C PRO A 5 -1.07 -27.37 10.97
N ARG A 6 -1.91 -27.93 10.08
CA ARG A 6 -2.58 -27.14 9.03
C ARG A 6 -3.53 -26.07 9.58
N ARG A 7 -4.26 -26.36 10.67
CA ARG A 7 -5.14 -25.35 11.29
C ARG A 7 -4.33 -24.23 11.94
N HIS A 8 -3.17 -24.55 12.51
CA HIS A 8 -2.25 -23.55 13.05
C HIS A 8 -1.63 -22.67 11.95
N GLU A 9 -1.20 -23.27 10.83
CA GLU A 9 -0.75 -22.51 9.66
C GLU A 9 -1.83 -21.53 9.18
N LEU A 10 -3.05 -22.04 8.96
CA LEU A 10 -4.16 -21.21 8.47
C LEU A 10 -4.50 -20.08 9.47
N LEU A 11 -4.55 -20.36 10.76
CA LEU A 11 -4.74 -19.33 11.79
C LEU A 11 -3.66 -18.25 11.70
N SER A 12 -2.40 -18.66 11.54
CA SER A 12 -1.26 -17.74 11.43
C SER A 12 -1.38 -16.85 10.18
N VAL A 13 -1.79 -17.43 9.05
CA VAL A 13 -1.99 -16.74 7.77
C VAL A 13 -3.18 -15.79 7.81
N TYR A 14 -4.31 -16.19 8.40
CA TYR A 14 -5.47 -15.30 8.55
C TYR A 14 -5.16 -14.13 9.48
N LEU A 15 -4.47 -14.36 10.60
CA LEU A 15 -4.06 -13.29 11.51
C LEU A 15 -3.07 -12.34 10.84
N LEU A 16 -2.11 -12.86 10.05
CA LEU A 16 -1.23 -12.03 9.24
C LEU A 16 -2.07 -11.16 8.28
N GLY A 17 -2.96 -11.76 7.49
CA GLY A 17 -3.82 -11.03 6.55
C GLY A 17 -4.73 -10.00 7.22
N PHE A 18 -5.29 -10.28 8.40
CA PHE A 18 -6.05 -9.28 9.17
C PHE A 18 -5.16 -8.14 9.67
N GLY A 19 -3.94 -8.42 10.11
CA GLY A 19 -2.98 -7.37 10.46
C GLY A 19 -2.61 -6.51 9.25
N THR A 20 -2.37 -7.14 8.10
CA THR A 20 -2.13 -6.48 6.81
C THR A 20 -3.31 -5.59 6.43
N LEU A 21 -4.54 -6.11 6.55
CA LEU A 21 -5.77 -5.39 6.24
C LEU A 21 -5.84 -4.04 6.98
N PHE A 22 -5.65 -4.07 8.30
CA PHE A 22 -5.71 -2.86 9.12
C PHE A 22 -4.50 -1.93 8.92
N LEU A 23 -3.33 -2.45 8.57
CA LEU A 23 -2.16 -1.65 8.21
C LEU A 23 -2.42 -0.86 6.92
N TYR A 24 -2.87 -1.54 5.87
CA TYR A 24 -3.03 -0.97 4.53
C TYR A 24 -4.29 -0.13 4.38
N LEU A 25 -5.30 -0.29 5.23
CA LEU A 25 -6.51 0.53 5.15
C LEU A 25 -6.17 2.02 5.28
N GLY A 26 -5.44 2.40 6.33
CA GLY A 26 -5.00 3.79 6.51
C GLY A 26 -3.97 4.22 5.45
N TYR A 27 -3.06 3.33 5.08
CA TYR A 27 -1.98 3.65 4.14
C TYR A 27 -2.47 3.89 2.72
N THR A 28 -3.30 3.00 2.18
CA THR A 28 -3.86 3.14 0.82
C THR A 28 -4.70 4.40 0.72
N MET A 29 -5.54 4.68 1.73
CA MET A 29 -6.36 5.89 1.71
C MET A 29 -5.49 7.14 1.76
N GLN A 30 -4.48 7.15 2.64
CA GLN A 30 -3.52 8.24 2.67
C GLN A 30 -2.79 8.41 1.34
N ALA A 31 -2.40 7.34 0.66
CA ALA A 31 -1.71 7.45 -0.62
C ALA A 31 -2.58 8.19 -1.66
N PHE A 32 -3.91 7.98 -1.62
CA PHE A 32 -4.85 8.63 -2.54
C PHE A 32 -5.11 10.10 -2.22
N ILE A 33 -5.26 10.46 -0.95
CA ILE A 33 -5.62 11.84 -0.54
C ILE A 33 -4.44 12.68 -0.08
N GLY A 34 -3.25 12.08 0.07
CA GLY A 34 -2.10 12.68 0.75
C GLY A 34 -1.62 13.99 0.13
N GLU A 35 -1.44 14.03 -1.19
CA GLU A 35 -1.04 15.26 -1.89
C GLU A 35 -2.11 16.34 -1.75
N ALA A 36 -3.38 16.01 -1.96
CA ALA A 36 -4.48 16.97 -1.83
C ALA A 36 -4.59 17.54 -0.41
N VAL A 37 -4.38 16.73 0.62
CA VAL A 37 -4.36 17.17 2.02
C VAL A 37 -3.20 18.13 2.28
N ILE A 38 -1.98 17.78 1.85
CA ILE A 38 -0.79 18.61 2.08
C ILE A 38 -0.86 19.92 1.29
N HIS A 39 -1.37 19.87 0.07
CA HIS A 39 -1.63 21.05 -0.75
C HIS A 39 -2.62 21.99 -0.05
N ALA A 40 -3.74 21.47 0.47
CA ALA A 40 -4.70 22.26 1.25
C ALA A 40 -4.10 22.88 2.52
N VAL A 41 -3.18 22.17 3.20
CA VAL A 41 -2.45 22.73 4.35
C VAL A 41 -1.50 23.85 3.92
N SER A 42 -0.79 23.68 2.80
CA SER A 42 0.12 24.70 2.25
C SER A 42 -0.62 25.98 1.84
N GLU A 43 -1.86 25.88 1.32
CA GLU A 43 -2.66 27.04 0.93
C GLU A 43 -3.23 27.78 2.15
N ARG A 44 -3.66 27.04 3.20
CA ARG A 44 -4.20 27.64 4.43
C ARG A 44 -3.13 28.21 5.36
N HIS A 45 -1.92 27.63 5.36
CA HIS A 45 -0.78 28.08 6.18
C HIS A 45 0.48 28.30 5.32
N PRO A 46 0.57 29.44 4.60
CA PRO A 46 1.73 29.76 3.77
C PRO A 46 3.04 29.72 4.55
N GLY A 47 4.04 29.01 4.05
CA GLY A 47 5.37 28.89 4.65
C GLY A 47 5.54 27.76 5.67
N MET A 48 4.47 27.08 6.10
CA MET A 48 4.55 25.93 7.01
C MET A 48 5.06 24.67 6.32
N ILE A 49 4.64 24.45 5.07
CA ILE A 49 5.01 23.30 4.25
C ILE A 49 4.96 23.71 2.77
N SER A 50 5.74 23.04 1.92
CA SER A 50 5.77 23.34 0.48
C SER A 50 4.49 22.86 -0.22
N ARG A 51 4.10 23.55 -1.29
CA ARG A 51 2.92 23.21 -2.09
C ARG A 51 2.97 21.80 -2.69
N PHE A 52 4.18 21.31 -3.00
CA PHE A 52 4.41 19.98 -3.58
C PHE A 52 4.96 18.99 -2.55
N ALA A 53 4.77 19.28 -1.26
CA ALA A 53 5.39 18.47 -0.22
C ALA A 53 4.83 17.05 -0.14
N GLY A 54 3.61 16.76 -0.60
CA GLY A 54 3.14 15.39 -0.65
C GLY A 54 3.96 14.56 -1.66
N TYR A 55 4.22 15.09 -2.87
CA TYR A 55 5.12 14.47 -3.84
C TYR A 55 6.56 14.33 -3.34
N TYR A 56 7.12 15.37 -2.73
CA TYR A 56 8.45 15.27 -2.13
C TYR A 56 8.46 14.25 -0.98
N GLY A 57 7.42 14.21 -0.16
CA GLY A 57 7.24 13.22 0.90
C GLY A 57 7.22 11.79 0.36
N GLN A 58 6.49 11.55 -0.73
CA GLN A 58 6.48 10.25 -1.42
C GLN A 58 7.86 9.88 -1.98
N ALA A 59 8.63 10.85 -2.49
CA ALA A 59 10.01 10.59 -2.93
C ALA A 59 10.92 10.17 -1.76
N PHE A 60 10.80 10.84 -0.61
CA PHE A 60 11.51 10.44 0.63
C PHE A 60 11.10 9.05 1.09
N HIS A 61 9.79 8.76 1.10
CA HIS A 61 9.24 7.45 1.41
C HIS A 61 9.85 6.38 0.50
N TYR A 62 9.67 6.46 -0.82
CA TYR A 62 10.14 5.41 -1.74
C TYR A 62 11.66 5.25 -1.75
N THR A 63 12.41 6.33 -1.55
CA THR A 63 13.88 6.25 -1.39
C THR A 63 14.26 5.52 -0.12
N ALA A 64 13.61 5.82 1.01
CA ALA A 64 13.83 5.12 2.27
C ALA A 64 13.41 3.65 2.17
N PHE A 65 12.30 3.34 1.51
CA PHE A 65 11.86 1.97 1.24
C PHE A 65 12.89 1.19 0.41
N ALA A 66 13.37 1.77 -0.70
CA ALA A 66 14.35 1.11 -1.57
C ALA A 66 15.67 0.83 -0.83
N THR A 67 16.20 1.83 -0.10
CA THR A 67 17.47 1.71 0.61
C THR A 67 17.39 0.76 1.81
N SER A 68 16.33 0.85 2.62
CA SER A 68 16.14 -0.05 3.76
C SER A 68 15.89 -1.50 3.34
N SER A 69 15.29 -1.74 2.17
CA SER A 69 15.06 -3.11 1.66
C SER A 69 16.33 -3.89 1.35
N LEU A 70 17.47 -3.21 1.20
CA LEU A 70 18.78 -3.86 1.09
C LEU A 70 19.28 -4.41 2.44
N ILE A 71 18.78 -3.86 3.55
CA ILE A 71 19.29 -4.11 4.90
C ILE A 71 18.30 -4.95 5.71
N THR A 72 17.00 -4.78 5.50
CA THR A 72 15.95 -5.47 6.25
C THR A 72 16.09 -7.00 6.27
N PRO A 73 16.43 -7.70 5.16
CA PRO A 73 16.66 -9.15 5.20
C PRO A 73 17.76 -9.55 6.19
N SER A 74 18.79 -8.71 6.35
CA SER A 74 19.86 -8.93 7.33
C SER A 74 19.37 -8.78 8.76
N ILE A 75 18.56 -7.76 9.03
CA ILE A 75 17.94 -7.55 10.35
C ILE A 75 17.05 -8.75 10.73
N GLN A 76 16.32 -9.28 9.75
CA GLN A 76 15.40 -10.41 9.91
C GLN A 76 16.08 -11.73 10.26
N SER A 77 17.39 -11.85 10.03
CA SER A 77 18.17 -12.99 10.52
C SER A 77 18.34 -13.00 12.05
N TYR A 78 18.16 -11.84 12.71
CA TYR A 78 18.31 -11.67 14.15
C TYR A 78 16.98 -11.44 14.86
N ILE A 79 16.01 -10.82 14.19
CA ILE A 79 14.69 -10.47 14.75
C ILE A 79 13.62 -11.35 14.10
N ARG A 80 12.77 -11.98 14.93
CA ARG A 80 11.65 -12.80 14.44
C ARG A 80 10.66 -11.98 13.61
N SER A 81 10.09 -12.58 12.58
CA SER A 81 9.20 -11.91 11.63
C SER A 81 8.02 -11.17 12.27
N LYS A 82 7.40 -11.72 13.34
CA LYS A 82 6.33 -11.01 14.08
C LYS A 82 6.73 -9.63 14.62
N TRP A 83 7.96 -9.50 15.10
CA TRP A 83 8.44 -8.24 15.70
C TRP A 83 8.87 -7.26 14.62
N ILE A 84 9.40 -7.73 13.49
CA ILE A 84 9.61 -6.91 12.29
C ILE A 84 8.28 -6.31 11.81
N LEU A 85 7.22 -7.14 11.71
CA LEU A 85 5.87 -6.67 11.35
C LEU A 85 5.29 -5.68 12.36
N THR A 86 5.50 -5.94 13.66
CA THR A 86 5.07 -5.03 14.73
C THR A 86 5.80 -3.67 14.61
N MET A 87 7.13 -3.69 14.43
CA MET A 87 7.92 -2.48 14.22
C MET A 87 7.49 -1.72 12.96
N ALA A 88 7.18 -2.45 11.88
CA ALA A 88 6.64 -1.84 10.66
C ALA A 88 5.35 -1.07 10.95
N SER A 89 4.37 -1.70 11.61
CA SER A 89 3.12 -1.03 11.98
C SER A 89 3.32 0.18 12.89
N LEU A 90 4.24 0.12 13.86
CA LEU A 90 4.57 1.29 14.70
C LEU A 90 5.16 2.46 13.89
N LEU A 91 6.00 2.19 12.88
CA LEU A 91 6.55 3.23 12.02
C LEU A 91 5.47 3.90 11.17
N PHE A 92 4.44 3.15 10.73
CA PHE A 92 3.27 3.74 10.07
C PHE A 92 2.44 4.59 11.05
N ALA A 93 2.24 4.12 12.29
CA ALA A 93 1.53 4.88 13.32
C ALA A 93 2.19 6.25 13.59
N ILE A 94 3.52 6.30 13.68
CA ILE A 94 4.29 7.54 13.87
C ILE A 94 3.98 8.55 12.76
N TYR A 95 3.86 8.11 11.51
CA TYR A 95 3.53 9.01 10.42
C TYR A 95 2.16 9.70 10.61
N TYR A 96 1.13 8.97 11.03
CA TYR A 96 -0.20 9.55 11.23
C TYR A 96 -0.27 10.58 12.37
N ILE A 97 0.55 10.43 13.42
CA ILE A 97 0.63 11.38 14.54
C ILE A 97 0.99 12.79 14.05
N GLY A 98 1.79 12.90 12.97
CA GLY A 98 2.22 14.18 12.40
C GLY A 98 1.10 15.06 11.87
N PHE A 99 -0.08 14.49 11.64
CA PHE A 99 -1.25 15.22 11.13
C PHE A 99 -2.11 15.82 12.24
N ILE A 100 -1.76 15.61 13.52
CA ILE A 100 -2.33 16.39 14.63
C ILE A 100 -1.87 17.85 14.53
N HIS A 101 -0.60 18.06 14.20
CA HIS A 101 -0.02 19.36 13.90
C HIS A 101 1.07 19.22 12.84
N VAL A 102 0.75 19.65 11.60
CA VAL A 102 1.65 19.48 10.46
C VAL A 102 2.88 20.37 10.64
N ASN A 103 4.05 19.74 10.72
CA ASN A 103 5.34 20.42 10.75
C ASN A 103 6.22 19.82 9.65
N TYR A 104 6.85 20.65 8.81
CA TYR A 104 7.61 20.15 7.66
C TYR A 104 8.74 19.18 8.05
N ILE A 105 9.46 19.44 9.15
CA ILE A 105 10.55 18.58 9.61
C ILE A 105 9.98 17.22 10.01
N TYR A 106 8.94 17.24 10.84
CA TYR A 106 8.28 16.01 11.26
C TYR A 106 7.75 15.23 10.06
N PHE A 107 7.08 15.90 9.13
CA PHE A 107 6.48 15.29 7.95
C PHE A 107 7.51 14.55 7.10
N TYR A 108 8.65 15.17 6.75
CA TYR A 108 9.66 14.49 5.94
C TYR A 108 10.39 13.37 6.69
N ILE A 109 10.65 13.55 7.99
CA ILE A 109 11.25 12.49 8.82
C ILE A 109 10.29 11.30 8.92
N SER A 110 9.01 11.55 9.19
CA SER A 110 8.03 10.50 9.35
C SER A 110 7.70 9.78 8.03
N GLN A 111 7.78 10.47 6.88
CA GLN A 111 7.74 9.84 5.56
C GLN A 111 8.91 8.87 5.34
N ALA A 112 10.13 9.27 5.69
CA ALA A 112 11.30 8.39 5.61
C ALA A 112 11.14 7.17 6.55
N LEU A 113 10.67 7.39 7.77
CA LEU A 113 10.37 6.31 8.73
C LEU A 113 9.29 5.37 8.22
N MET A 114 8.22 5.89 7.59
CA MET A 114 7.18 5.08 6.97
C MET A 114 7.76 4.22 5.85
N GLY A 115 8.72 4.73 5.06
CA GLY A 115 9.43 3.91 4.06
C GLY A 115 10.28 2.79 4.64
N VAL A 116 10.96 3.03 5.76
CA VAL A 116 11.63 1.96 6.53
C VAL A 116 10.60 0.94 7.02
N GLY A 117 9.45 1.41 7.53
CA GLY A 117 8.33 0.56 7.92
C GLY A 117 7.82 -0.28 6.75
N TYR A 118 7.70 0.31 5.56
CA TYR A 118 7.23 -0.37 4.35
C TYR A 118 8.18 -1.51 3.97
N SER A 119 9.50 -1.29 4.11
CA SER A 119 10.50 -2.34 3.92
C SER A 119 10.40 -3.47 4.94
N PHE A 120 10.23 -3.11 6.22
CA PHE A 120 10.06 -4.07 7.30
C PHE A 120 8.82 -4.92 7.08
N TYR A 121 7.71 -4.30 6.68
CA TYR A 121 6.49 -5.01 6.36
C TYR A 121 6.70 -6.00 5.20
N ASN A 122 7.17 -5.55 4.03
CA ASN A 122 7.25 -6.40 2.83
C ASN A 122 8.19 -7.61 3.04
N ASN A 123 9.33 -7.40 3.70
CA ASN A 123 10.27 -8.49 3.99
C ASN A 123 9.77 -9.39 5.15
N GLY A 124 9.14 -8.80 6.16
CA GLY A 124 8.60 -9.49 7.33
C GLY A 124 7.41 -10.37 6.99
N GLU A 125 6.53 -9.91 6.10
CA GLU A 125 5.38 -10.67 5.60
C GLU A 125 5.84 -11.93 4.86
N GLY A 126 6.75 -11.76 3.89
CA GLY A 126 7.29 -12.87 3.10
C GLY A 126 8.02 -13.91 3.96
N ALA A 127 8.78 -13.47 4.97
CA ALA A 127 9.40 -14.40 5.90
C ALA A 127 8.43 -15.06 6.86
N TYR A 128 7.44 -14.33 7.39
CA TYR A 128 6.43 -14.93 8.25
C TYR A 128 5.65 -16.02 7.51
N LEU A 129 5.29 -15.78 6.24
CA LEU A 129 4.68 -16.79 5.37
C LEU A 129 5.61 -17.98 5.15
N SER A 130 6.90 -17.76 4.93
CA SER A 130 7.90 -18.83 4.77
C SER A 130 8.14 -19.61 6.07
N GLU A 131 8.03 -18.96 7.22
CA GLU A 131 8.13 -19.56 8.55
C GLU A 131 6.94 -20.47 8.85
N HIS A 132 5.74 -20.12 8.37
CA HIS A 132 4.48 -20.81 8.69
C HIS A 132 3.86 -21.56 7.50
N SER A 133 4.64 -21.79 6.45
CA SER A 133 4.21 -22.56 5.28
C SER A 133 5.25 -23.59 4.87
N SER A 134 4.76 -24.71 4.34
CA SER A 134 5.57 -25.70 3.64
C SER A 134 5.69 -25.32 2.15
N ARG A 135 6.59 -25.98 1.40
CA ARG A 135 6.67 -25.81 -0.06
C ARG A 135 5.35 -26.11 -0.79
N LYS A 136 4.52 -26.99 -0.23
CA LYS A 136 3.22 -27.36 -0.80
C LYS A 136 2.12 -26.35 -0.48
N THR A 137 2.23 -25.66 0.67
CA THR A 137 1.18 -24.77 1.17
C THR A 137 1.48 -23.29 0.95
N LEU A 138 2.73 -22.92 0.65
CA LEU A 138 3.15 -21.52 0.46
C LEU A 138 2.28 -20.78 -0.55
N GLU A 139 2.12 -21.28 -1.77
CA GLU A 139 1.32 -20.61 -2.81
C GLU A 139 -0.14 -20.37 -2.35
N SER A 140 -0.75 -21.37 -1.69
CA SER A 140 -2.10 -21.22 -1.17
C SER A 140 -2.18 -20.26 0.00
N ASN A 141 -1.18 -20.24 0.88
CA ASN A 141 -1.16 -19.39 2.07
C ASN A 141 -0.90 -17.93 1.69
N THR A 142 0.05 -17.66 0.80
CA THR A 142 0.25 -16.33 0.19
C THR A 142 -1.04 -15.85 -0.47
N GLY A 143 -1.71 -16.69 -1.27
CA GLY A 143 -2.97 -16.30 -1.89
C GLY A 143 -4.10 -15.96 -0.91
N ILE A 144 -4.14 -16.60 0.27
CA ILE A 144 -5.11 -16.28 1.33
C ILE A 144 -4.74 -14.96 2.01
N GLU A 145 -3.47 -14.80 2.38
CA GLU A 145 -2.96 -13.56 2.97
C GLU A 145 -3.28 -12.38 2.05
N THR A 146 -2.90 -12.47 0.77
CA THR A 146 -3.10 -11.37 -0.18
C THR A 146 -4.57 -11.05 -0.34
N ALA A 147 -5.45 -12.07 -0.44
CA ALA A 147 -6.89 -11.83 -0.56
C ALA A 147 -7.48 -11.14 0.68
N VAL A 148 -7.03 -11.49 1.88
CA VAL A 148 -7.52 -10.86 3.12
C VAL A 148 -6.89 -9.48 3.32
N GLY A 149 -5.58 -9.36 3.19
CA GLY A 149 -4.83 -8.13 3.41
C GLY A 149 -5.14 -7.03 2.39
N HIS A 150 -5.21 -7.39 1.10
CA HIS A 150 -5.47 -6.43 0.03
C HIS A 150 -6.95 -6.04 -0.07
N SER A 151 -7.86 -6.76 0.60
CA SER A 151 -9.25 -6.28 0.76
C SER A 151 -9.33 -4.91 1.46
N SER A 152 -8.22 -4.43 2.02
CA SER A 152 -8.01 -3.06 2.53
C SER A 152 -8.35 -1.97 1.52
N MET A 153 -8.13 -2.15 0.22
CA MET A 153 -8.53 -1.14 -0.77
C MET A 153 -10.06 -1.05 -0.89
N PHE A 154 -10.74 -2.19 -0.87
CA PHE A 154 -12.19 -2.26 -0.94
C PHE A 154 -12.84 -1.70 0.33
N ILE A 155 -12.39 -2.14 1.50
CA ILE A 155 -12.90 -1.67 2.80
C ILE A 155 -12.48 -0.22 3.05
N GLY A 156 -11.28 0.18 2.64
CA GLY A 156 -10.77 1.55 2.73
C GLY A 156 -11.63 2.53 1.93
N GLY A 157 -12.08 2.15 0.73
CA GLY A 157 -13.03 2.95 -0.05
C GLY A 157 -14.33 3.21 0.71
N PHE A 158 -14.87 2.19 1.40
CA PHE A 158 -16.04 2.36 2.26
C PHE A 158 -15.76 3.30 3.44
N ALA A 159 -14.62 3.12 4.10
CA ALA A 159 -14.21 3.97 5.22
C ALA A 159 -14.07 5.43 4.78
N LEU A 160 -13.46 5.69 3.62
CA LEU A 160 -13.28 7.04 3.07
C LEU A 160 -14.63 7.67 2.70
N ALA A 161 -15.52 6.92 2.04
CA ALA A 161 -16.87 7.38 1.73
C ALA A 161 -17.67 7.73 3.01
N LEU A 162 -17.58 6.88 4.04
CA LEU A 162 -18.22 7.12 5.33
C LEU A 162 -17.66 8.39 6.00
N ILE A 163 -16.33 8.55 6.00
CA ILE A 163 -15.68 9.75 6.54
C ILE A 163 -16.18 11.01 5.81
N PHE A 164 -16.21 11.00 4.47
CA PHE A 164 -16.70 12.12 3.69
C PHE A 164 -18.19 12.41 3.91
N TYR A 165 -19.01 11.37 4.09
CA TYR A 165 -20.43 11.52 4.42
C TYR A 165 -20.62 12.16 5.80
N LEU A 166 -19.89 11.69 6.82
CA LEU A 166 -19.96 12.22 8.19
C LEU A 166 -19.44 13.66 8.27
N ILE A 167 -18.44 14.00 7.48
CA ILE A 167 -17.92 15.36 7.38
C ILE A 167 -18.91 16.29 6.67
N SER A 168 -19.44 15.88 5.51
CA SER A 168 -20.34 16.72 4.69
C SER A 168 -21.69 16.97 5.37
N SER A 169 -22.15 16.05 6.22
CA SER A 169 -23.39 16.21 6.99
C SER A 169 -23.28 17.22 8.14
N HIS A 170 -22.06 17.59 8.54
CA HIS A 170 -21.82 18.58 9.59
C HIS A 170 -21.72 20.03 9.09
N GLU A 171 -21.55 20.26 7.79
CA GLU A 171 -21.55 21.61 7.21
C GLU A 171 -22.93 21.99 6.66
N SER A 172 -23.83 22.38 7.57
CA SER A 172 -25.09 23.06 7.24
C SER A 172 -24.92 24.58 7.15
N SER A 173 -24.00 25.07 6.30
CA SER A 173 -23.98 26.50 5.91
C SER A 173 -22.97 26.81 4.80
N GLY A 174 -23.48 27.06 3.59
CA GLY A 174 -23.11 28.28 2.85
C GLY A 174 -21.95 28.27 1.85
N GLU A 175 -21.00 27.33 1.86
CA GLU A 175 -19.93 27.29 0.83
C GLU A 175 -19.63 25.86 0.38
N ALA A 176 -20.58 25.26 -0.35
CA ALA A 176 -20.36 24.03 -1.10
C ALA A 176 -19.43 24.31 -2.29
N GLY A 177 -18.13 24.43 -2.04
CA GLY A 177 -17.23 24.97 -3.06
C GLY A 177 -15.74 24.90 -2.77
N SER A 178 -15.23 23.87 -2.11
CA SER A 178 -13.84 23.43 -2.34
C SER A 178 -13.59 22.06 -1.72
N GLN A 179 -12.80 21.22 -2.40
CA GLN A 179 -12.18 20.02 -1.84
C GLN A 179 -11.04 20.41 -0.87
N SER A 180 -11.24 21.48 -0.09
CA SER A 180 -10.26 22.02 0.84
C SER A 180 -10.44 21.32 2.18
N TYR A 181 -9.62 20.30 2.42
CA TYR A 181 -9.57 19.61 3.71
C TYR A 181 -9.33 20.60 4.85
N THR A 182 -10.26 20.71 5.80
CA THR A 182 -10.09 21.56 6.99
C THR A 182 -9.23 20.86 8.05
N ASP A 183 -8.67 21.58 9.03
CA ASP A 183 -7.79 20.96 10.04
C ASP A 183 -8.53 19.95 10.92
N ILE A 184 -9.83 20.16 11.15
CA ILE A 184 -10.63 19.19 11.88
C ILE A 184 -10.83 17.91 11.05
N GLN A 185 -11.08 18.05 9.75
CA GLN A 185 -11.23 16.90 8.84
C GLN A 185 -9.92 16.11 8.74
N ILE A 186 -8.78 16.79 8.57
CA ILE A 186 -7.46 16.15 8.54
C ILE A 186 -7.21 15.36 9.83
N ARG A 187 -7.47 15.97 11.00
CA ARG A 187 -7.30 15.30 12.29
C ARG A 187 -8.22 14.10 12.46
N LEU A 188 -9.47 14.16 12.01
CA LEU A 188 -10.40 13.03 12.05
C LEU A 188 -9.99 11.89 11.12
N ILE A 189 -9.60 12.20 9.88
CA ILE A 189 -9.12 11.24 8.88
C ILE A 189 -7.89 10.51 9.41
N TYR A 190 -6.84 11.26 9.76
CA TYR A 190 -5.56 10.68 10.19
C TYR A 190 -5.63 10.08 11.59
N GLY A 191 -6.50 10.59 12.47
CA GLY A 191 -6.83 9.95 13.74
C GLY A 191 -7.51 8.59 13.56
N THR A 192 -8.40 8.46 12.57
CA THR A 192 -9.02 7.18 12.20
C THR A 192 -7.97 6.22 11.64
N PHE A 193 -7.09 6.69 10.75
CA PHE A 193 -5.99 5.87 10.20
C PHE A 193 -5.04 5.39 11.31
N LEU A 194 -4.71 6.26 12.27
CA LEU A 194 -3.94 5.87 13.45
C LEU A 194 -4.65 4.79 14.26
N GLY A 195 -5.93 4.98 14.59
CA GLY A 195 -6.72 4.01 15.35
C GLY A 195 -6.78 2.63 14.67
N LEU A 196 -7.03 2.60 13.36
CA LEU A 196 -7.03 1.36 12.57
C LEU A 196 -5.64 0.72 12.53
N ASN A 197 -4.58 1.52 12.37
CA ASN A 197 -3.22 1.02 12.36
C ASN A 197 -2.80 0.42 13.72
N LEU A 198 -3.24 1.00 14.84
CA LEU A 198 -3.00 0.43 16.17
C LEU A 198 -3.62 -0.96 16.35
N ILE A 199 -4.74 -1.26 15.67
CA ILE A 199 -5.29 -2.62 15.63
C ILE A 199 -4.29 -3.57 14.96
N SER A 200 -3.66 -3.14 13.86
CA SER A 200 -2.59 -3.91 13.19
C SER A 200 -1.40 -4.17 14.12
N VAL A 201 -0.95 -3.15 14.88
CA VAL A 201 0.14 -3.30 15.88
C VAL A 201 -0.18 -4.40 16.89
N VAL A 202 -1.41 -4.42 17.42
CA VAL A 202 -1.85 -5.44 18.38
C VAL A 202 -1.90 -6.83 17.73
N ILE A 203 -2.47 -6.94 16.53
CA ILE A 203 -2.55 -8.23 15.80
C ILE A 203 -1.14 -8.77 15.54
N PHE A 204 -0.23 -7.96 14.99
CA PHE A 204 1.14 -8.37 14.70
C PHE A 204 1.93 -8.75 15.96
N SER A 205 1.72 -8.02 17.06
CA SER A 205 2.32 -8.37 18.36
C SER A 205 1.85 -9.74 18.87
N CYS A 206 0.59 -10.09 18.58
CA CYS A 206 -0.06 -11.33 18.98
C CYS A 206 0.08 -12.47 17.95
N LEU A 207 0.86 -12.29 16.88
CA LEU A 207 1.03 -13.34 15.88
C LEU A 207 1.63 -14.62 16.48
N PRO A 208 1.08 -15.80 16.13
CA PRO A 208 1.67 -17.07 16.51
C PRO A 208 3.13 -17.19 16.04
N THR A 209 3.97 -17.85 16.84
CA THR A 209 5.39 -18.09 16.47
C THR A 209 5.71 -19.56 16.30
N LYS A 210 4.72 -20.45 16.49
CA LYS A 210 4.95 -21.88 16.46
C LYS A 210 4.99 -22.36 15.00
N GLN A 211 6.14 -22.86 14.60
CA GLN A 211 6.38 -23.30 13.23
C GLN A 211 6.13 -24.81 13.10
N TYR A 212 5.58 -25.23 11.96
CA TYR A 212 5.34 -26.63 11.59
C TYR A 212 5.81 -26.83 10.15
N ASP A 213 6.65 -27.84 9.89
CA ASP A 213 7.20 -28.19 8.55
C ASP A 213 7.56 -26.96 7.69
N SER A 214 8.33 -26.05 8.30
CA SER A 214 8.63 -24.73 7.77
C SER A 214 9.72 -24.76 6.70
N ILE A 215 9.60 -23.89 5.70
CA ILE A 215 10.69 -23.64 4.75
C ILE A 215 11.87 -22.98 5.46
N ALA A 216 11.59 -22.09 6.42
CA ALA A 216 12.59 -21.31 7.14
C ALA A 216 13.32 -22.10 8.25
N SER A 217 12.67 -23.08 8.88
CA SER A 217 13.25 -23.81 10.02
C SER A 217 14.43 -24.73 9.69
N LYS A 218 14.80 -24.86 8.41
CA LYS A 218 15.94 -25.68 7.97
C LYS A 218 17.30 -24.98 8.10
N GLN A 219 17.34 -23.69 8.44
CA GLN A 219 18.59 -22.98 8.70
C GLN A 219 18.97 -23.07 10.18
N THR A 220 20.03 -23.85 10.46
CA THR A 220 20.53 -24.14 11.82
C THR A 220 21.50 -23.08 12.36
N SER A 221 22.01 -22.18 11.51
CA SER A 221 22.93 -21.11 11.91
C SER A 221 22.52 -19.78 11.31
N VAL A 222 22.61 -18.72 12.13
CA VAL A 222 22.44 -17.34 11.67
C VAL A 222 23.67 -16.97 10.85
N PRO A 223 23.54 -16.72 9.54
CA PRO A 223 24.70 -16.41 8.69
C PRO A 223 25.31 -15.08 9.11
N SER A 224 26.64 -14.96 9.04
CA SER A 224 27.32 -13.69 9.30
C SER A 224 26.88 -12.61 8.30
N LEU A 225 26.96 -11.32 8.66
CA LEU A 225 26.62 -10.22 7.74
C LEU A 225 27.41 -10.33 6.42
N LYS A 226 28.69 -10.73 6.50
CA LYS A 226 29.53 -10.97 5.32
C LYS A 226 28.94 -12.04 4.40
N GLU A 227 28.50 -13.17 4.95
CA GLU A 227 27.85 -14.23 4.17
C GLU A 227 26.54 -13.77 3.55
N GLN A 228 25.76 -12.96 4.27
CA GLN A 228 24.50 -12.42 3.76
C GLN A 228 24.74 -11.50 2.57
N PHE A 229 25.73 -10.60 2.64
CA PHE A 229 26.13 -9.76 1.51
C PHE A 229 26.64 -10.57 0.31
N VAL A 230 27.40 -11.66 0.55
CA VAL A 230 27.83 -12.55 -0.52
C VAL A 230 26.64 -13.23 -1.20
N LYS A 231 25.68 -13.75 -0.41
CA LYS A 231 24.44 -14.36 -0.94
C LYS A 231 23.60 -13.36 -1.72
N PHE A 232 23.49 -12.12 -1.23
CA PHE A 232 22.80 -11.04 -1.93
C PHE A 232 23.43 -10.74 -3.29
N LYS A 233 24.76 -10.62 -3.34
CA LYS A 233 25.50 -10.42 -4.59
C LYS A 233 25.25 -11.56 -5.59
N LEU A 234 25.33 -12.81 -5.12
CA LEU A 234 25.06 -13.98 -5.96
C LEU A 234 23.63 -13.98 -6.50
N CYS A 235 22.65 -13.60 -5.67
CA CYS A 235 21.25 -13.50 -6.07
C CYS A 235 21.04 -12.47 -7.20
N ILE A 236 21.64 -11.29 -7.10
CA ILE A 236 21.52 -10.26 -8.15
C ILE A 236 22.15 -10.71 -9.47
N THR A 237 23.23 -11.49 -9.42
CA THR A 237 23.89 -12.00 -10.63
C THR A 237 23.20 -13.22 -11.25
N GLU A 238 22.20 -13.79 -10.60
CA GLU A 238 21.47 -14.95 -11.09
C GLU A 238 20.66 -14.58 -12.34
N VAL A 239 20.76 -15.40 -13.40
CA VAL A 239 20.11 -15.11 -14.70
C VAL A 239 18.61 -14.88 -14.56
N ASN A 240 17.93 -15.69 -13.74
CA ASN A 240 16.49 -15.55 -13.50
C ASN A 240 16.14 -14.21 -12.84
N MET A 241 16.97 -13.73 -11.91
CA MET A 241 16.76 -12.42 -11.29
C MET A 241 17.00 -11.30 -12.30
N LEU A 242 18.07 -11.38 -13.08
CA LEU A 242 18.37 -10.39 -14.12
C LEU A 242 17.25 -10.28 -15.16
N LEU A 243 16.65 -11.40 -15.56
CA LEU A 243 15.50 -11.41 -16.49
C LEU A 243 14.23 -10.81 -15.88
N LEU A 244 14.07 -10.84 -14.56
CA LEU A 244 12.91 -10.29 -13.86
C LEU A 244 13.06 -8.81 -13.47
N ILE A 245 14.27 -8.26 -13.39
CA ILE A 245 14.53 -6.84 -13.08
C ILE A 245 13.68 -5.88 -13.94
N PRO A 246 13.64 -5.96 -15.28
CA PRO A 246 12.84 -5.03 -16.08
C PRO A 246 11.34 -5.14 -15.77
N PHE A 247 10.85 -6.35 -15.47
CA PHE A 247 9.46 -6.57 -15.08
C PHE A 247 9.14 -5.95 -13.72
N PHE A 248 10.04 -6.08 -12.73
CA PHE A 248 9.89 -5.43 -11.43
C PHE A 248 9.92 -3.90 -11.54
N GLY A 249 10.82 -3.35 -12.37
CA GLY A 249 10.87 -1.92 -12.64
C GLY A 249 9.57 -1.41 -13.27
N TYR A 250 9.08 -2.10 -14.30
CA TYR A 250 7.80 -1.78 -14.95
C TYR A 250 6.62 -1.84 -13.98
N MET A 251 6.49 -2.92 -13.19
CA MET A 251 5.41 -3.06 -12.21
C MET A 251 5.48 -1.98 -11.14
N GLY A 252 6.69 -1.63 -10.67
CA GLY A 252 6.89 -0.53 -9.72
C GLY A 252 6.41 0.82 -10.27
N LEU A 253 6.69 1.11 -11.54
CA LEU A 253 6.22 2.34 -12.21
C LEU A 253 4.69 2.38 -12.31
N ILE A 254 4.05 1.28 -12.74
CA ILE A 254 2.59 1.20 -12.86
C ILE A 254 1.90 1.35 -11.51
N VAL A 255 2.38 0.64 -10.47
CA VAL A 255 1.80 0.73 -9.13
C VAL A 255 1.95 2.15 -8.56
N SER A 256 3.13 2.77 -8.73
CA SER A 256 3.36 4.15 -8.28
C SER A 256 2.44 5.15 -8.99
N PHE A 257 2.20 4.95 -10.29
CA PHE A 257 1.28 5.77 -11.06
C PHE A 257 -0.17 5.62 -10.60
N LEU A 258 -0.67 4.38 -10.48
CA LEU A 258 -2.06 4.11 -10.10
C LEU A 258 -2.36 4.49 -8.64
N ILE A 259 -1.41 4.30 -7.73
CA ILE A 259 -1.66 4.57 -6.30
C ILE A 259 -1.32 6.01 -5.91
N GLY A 260 -0.28 6.62 -6.49
CA GLY A 260 0.18 7.95 -6.08
C GLY A 260 -0.21 9.09 -7.01
N VAL A 261 -0.12 8.88 -8.33
CA VAL A 261 -0.25 9.97 -9.31
C VAL A 261 -1.71 10.15 -9.74
N TYR A 262 -2.35 9.09 -10.22
CA TYR A 262 -3.71 9.15 -10.76
C TYR A 262 -4.78 9.60 -9.75
N PRO A 263 -4.78 9.16 -8.48
CA PRO A 263 -5.77 9.63 -7.50
C PRO A 263 -5.70 11.14 -7.27
N THR A 264 -4.51 11.72 -7.37
CA THR A 264 -4.31 13.18 -7.28
C THR A 264 -5.01 13.89 -8.43
N THR A 265 -5.03 13.32 -9.64
CA THR A 265 -5.72 13.92 -10.78
C THR A 265 -7.23 13.94 -10.60
N LEU A 266 -7.79 12.96 -9.89
CA LEU A 266 -9.21 12.95 -9.53
C LEU A 266 -9.56 14.08 -8.56
N ALA A 267 -8.63 14.44 -7.66
CA ALA A 267 -8.81 15.54 -6.71
C ALA A 267 -8.62 16.93 -7.36
N PHE A 268 -7.66 17.06 -8.28
CA PHE A 268 -7.29 18.35 -8.89
C PHE A 268 -8.02 18.68 -10.19
N THR A 269 -8.89 17.79 -10.69
CA THR A 269 -9.73 18.10 -11.86
C THR A 269 -11.01 18.80 -11.39
N GLU A 270 -11.19 20.06 -11.78
CA GLU A 270 -12.31 20.88 -11.32
C GLU A 270 -13.69 20.30 -11.68
N ALA A 271 -13.82 19.66 -12.84
CA ALA A 271 -15.07 19.02 -13.26
C ALA A 271 -15.53 17.95 -12.26
N LEU A 272 -14.59 17.27 -11.59
CA LEU A 272 -14.82 16.23 -10.59
C LEU A 272 -14.96 16.80 -9.17
N ARG A 273 -14.76 18.11 -8.96
CA ARG A 273 -14.74 18.73 -7.63
C ARG A 273 -16.06 18.57 -6.87
N LYS A 274 -17.19 18.47 -7.59
CA LYS A 274 -18.52 18.26 -7.00
C LYS A 274 -18.72 16.83 -6.49
N ASP A 275 -17.96 15.87 -7.02
CA ASP A 275 -18.06 14.46 -6.65
C ASP A 275 -17.07 14.13 -5.54
N VAL A 276 -17.44 14.50 -4.31
CA VAL A 276 -16.64 14.27 -3.09
C VAL A 276 -16.26 12.78 -2.92
N TYR A 277 -17.05 11.86 -3.47
CA TYR A 277 -16.84 10.42 -3.37
C TYR A 277 -15.93 9.83 -4.45
N ILE A 278 -15.43 10.61 -5.42
CA ILE A 278 -14.72 10.06 -6.59
C ILE A 278 -13.48 9.24 -6.20
N VAL A 279 -12.72 9.69 -5.20
CA VAL A 279 -11.54 8.97 -4.69
C VAL A 279 -11.96 7.67 -3.97
N ALA A 280 -13.10 7.69 -3.27
CA ALA A 280 -13.64 6.49 -2.63
C ALA A 280 -14.13 5.47 -3.66
N ILE A 281 -14.80 5.93 -4.72
CA ILE A 281 -15.23 5.08 -5.85
C ILE A 281 -14.01 4.46 -6.55
N TYR A 282 -12.95 5.24 -6.77
CA TYR A 282 -11.69 4.73 -7.30
C TYR A 282 -11.11 3.62 -6.43
N SER A 283 -11.07 3.83 -5.10
CA SER A 283 -10.62 2.82 -4.15
C SER A 283 -11.45 1.54 -4.19
N PHE A 284 -12.79 1.67 -4.26
CA PHE A 284 -13.68 0.53 -4.41
C PHE A 284 -13.40 -0.25 -5.70
N GLY A 285 -13.20 0.47 -6.81
CA GLY A 285 -12.87 -0.14 -8.10
C GLY A 285 -11.55 -0.91 -8.05
N MET A 286 -10.52 -0.33 -7.45
CA MET A 286 -9.22 -0.99 -7.23
C MET A 286 -9.36 -2.25 -6.38
N GLY A 287 -10.03 -2.17 -5.23
CA GLY A 287 -10.25 -3.34 -4.38
C GLY A 287 -11.12 -4.42 -5.04
N ALA A 288 -12.13 -4.04 -5.81
CA ALA A 288 -12.95 -4.98 -6.58
C ALA A 288 -12.12 -5.68 -7.68
N ALA A 289 -11.22 -4.95 -8.35
CA ALA A 289 -10.30 -5.52 -9.33
C ALA A 289 -9.33 -6.53 -8.71
N GLU A 290 -8.84 -6.27 -7.50
CA GLU A 290 -7.99 -7.23 -6.78
C GLU A 290 -8.75 -8.51 -6.40
N ILE A 291 -9.98 -8.37 -5.87
CA ILE A 291 -10.85 -9.52 -5.56
C ILE A 291 -11.16 -10.31 -6.85
N PHE A 292 -11.46 -9.61 -7.95
CA PHE A 292 -11.67 -10.23 -9.26
C PHE A 292 -10.43 -10.99 -9.73
N GLY A 293 -9.24 -10.40 -9.60
CA GLY A 293 -7.97 -11.04 -9.92
C GLY A 293 -7.74 -12.32 -9.10
N GLY A 294 -7.92 -12.24 -7.78
CA GLY A 294 -7.71 -13.36 -6.86
C GLY A 294 -8.72 -14.50 -6.98
N VAL A 295 -9.98 -14.20 -7.29
CA VAL A 295 -11.08 -15.19 -7.35
C VAL A 295 -11.32 -15.70 -8.77
N VAL A 296 -11.43 -14.80 -9.74
CA VAL A 296 -11.83 -15.15 -11.12
C VAL A 296 -10.60 -15.44 -11.97
N LEU A 297 -9.67 -14.50 -12.09
CA LEU A 297 -8.50 -14.67 -12.96
C LEU A 297 -7.63 -15.82 -12.50
N ARG A 298 -7.41 -15.98 -11.19
CA ARG A 298 -6.65 -17.14 -10.65
C ARG A 298 -7.24 -18.48 -11.07
N ARG A 299 -8.57 -18.64 -11.09
CA ARG A 299 -9.23 -19.88 -11.53
C ARG A 299 -9.04 -20.10 -13.03
N LEU A 300 -9.12 -19.04 -13.83
CA LEU A 300 -8.91 -19.09 -15.27
C LEU A 300 -7.46 -19.49 -15.60
N ILE A 301 -6.48 -18.85 -14.96
CA ILE A 301 -5.05 -19.14 -15.13
C ILE A 301 -4.75 -20.60 -14.78
N ARG A 302 -5.30 -21.13 -13.68
CA ARG A 302 -5.13 -22.54 -13.30
C ARG A 302 -5.74 -23.52 -14.32
N ARG A 303 -6.82 -23.14 -15.01
CA ARG A 303 -7.41 -23.98 -16.07
C ARG A 303 -6.57 -23.96 -17.35
N SER A 304 -5.87 -22.86 -17.61
CA SER A 304 -5.06 -22.68 -18.83
C SER A 304 -3.72 -23.42 -18.81
N LYS A 305 -3.34 -24.07 -17.69
CA LYS A 305 -2.10 -24.87 -17.55
C LYS A 305 -0.88 -24.15 -18.12
N GLU A 306 -0.29 -24.66 -19.21
CA GLU A 306 0.92 -24.13 -19.87
C GLU A 306 0.73 -22.72 -20.46
N TRP A 307 -0.51 -22.34 -20.78
CA TRP A 307 -0.84 -21.01 -21.30
C TRP A 307 -1.13 -19.98 -20.19
N GLY A 308 -1.06 -20.37 -18.92
CA GLY A 308 -1.40 -19.50 -17.79
C GLY A 308 -0.57 -18.21 -17.76
N LEU A 309 0.73 -18.30 -18.06
CA LEU A 309 1.60 -17.13 -18.10
C LEU A 309 1.26 -16.18 -19.26
N VAL A 310 1.10 -16.73 -20.46
CA VAL A 310 0.73 -15.96 -21.66
C VAL A 310 -0.61 -15.25 -21.44
N LEU A 311 -1.60 -15.96 -20.90
CA LEU A 311 -2.90 -15.37 -20.56
C LEU A 311 -2.75 -14.23 -19.55
N THR A 312 -1.96 -14.40 -18.51
CA THR A 312 -1.74 -13.38 -17.48
C THR A 312 -1.10 -12.13 -18.06
N ILE A 313 -0.03 -12.28 -18.85
CA ILE A 313 0.68 -11.17 -19.48
C ILE A 313 -0.22 -10.44 -20.48
N SER A 314 -0.94 -11.18 -21.33
CA SER A 314 -1.86 -10.58 -22.32
C SER A 314 -2.99 -9.80 -21.66
N MET A 315 -3.62 -10.35 -20.61
CA MET A 315 -4.66 -9.64 -19.87
C MET A 315 -4.11 -8.37 -19.20
N HIS A 316 -2.93 -8.46 -18.60
CA HIS A 316 -2.27 -7.30 -17.99
C HIS A 316 -1.97 -6.22 -19.02
N PHE A 317 -1.38 -6.58 -20.16
CA PHE A 317 -1.08 -5.65 -21.25
C PHE A 317 -2.34 -4.94 -21.76
N CYS A 318 -3.41 -5.69 -22.05
CA CYS A 318 -4.67 -5.10 -22.51
C CYS A 318 -5.29 -4.18 -21.46
N ALA A 319 -5.34 -4.61 -20.20
CA ALA A 319 -5.96 -3.83 -19.12
C ALA A 319 -5.18 -2.53 -18.86
N VAL A 320 -3.85 -2.61 -18.72
CA VAL A 320 -3.01 -1.43 -18.46
C VAL A 320 -2.99 -0.49 -19.64
N SER A 321 -2.85 -1.00 -20.88
CA SER A 321 -2.86 -0.14 -22.07
C SER A 321 -4.19 0.58 -22.23
N THR A 322 -5.31 -0.12 -22.04
CA THR A 322 -6.64 0.49 -22.08
C THR A 322 -6.80 1.53 -20.97
N GLY A 323 -6.39 1.20 -19.74
CA GLY A 323 -6.45 2.12 -18.61
C GLY A 323 -5.64 3.39 -18.85
N LEU A 324 -4.39 3.28 -19.29
CA LEU A 324 -3.54 4.43 -19.59
C LEU A 324 -4.09 5.29 -20.72
N VAL A 325 -4.64 4.69 -21.78
CA VAL A 325 -5.30 5.43 -22.86
C VAL A 325 -6.53 6.17 -22.33
N LEU A 326 -7.39 5.52 -21.55
CA LEU A 326 -8.57 6.18 -20.98
C LEU A 326 -8.18 7.35 -20.08
N ILE A 327 -7.18 7.17 -19.22
CA ILE A 327 -6.65 8.22 -18.34
C ILE A 327 -6.10 9.40 -19.15
N LEU A 328 -5.32 9.13 -20.20
CA LEU A 328 -4.78 10.17 -21.08
C LEU A 328 -5.89 10.97 -21.77
N LEU A 329 -6.99 10.32 -22.14
CA LEU A 329 -8.12 10.95 -22.83
C LEU A 329 -9.05 11.73 -21.89
N SER A 330 -9.11 11.35 -20.60
CA SER A 330 -10.05 11.89 -19.62
C SER A 330 -9.46 12.81 -18.55
N VAL A 331 -8.14 12.94 -18.46
CA VAL A 331 -7.48 13.75 -17.42
C VAL A 331 -6.79 14.99 -18.03
N PRO A 332 -7.02 16.20 -17.48
CA PRO A 332 -6.28 17.39 -17.90
C PRO A 332 -4.78 17.29 -17.56
N GLU A 333 -3.92 17.75 -18.46
CA GLU A 333 -2.44 17.63 -18.33
C GLU A 333 -1.91 18.12 -16.98
N MET A 334 -2.40 19.28 -16.50
CA MET A 334 -1.92 19.91 -15.27
C MET A 334 -2.59 19.36 -13.99
N ALA A 335 -3.55 18.43 -14.09
CA ALA A 335 -4.26 17.88 -12.94
C ALA A 335 -3.35 17.01 -12.04
N THR A 336 -2.15 16.65 -12.49
CA THR A 336 -1.14 15.98 -11.66
C THR A 336 -0.34 16.94 -10.77
N ILE A 337 -0.42 18.25 -11.01
CA ILE A 337 0.45 19.24 -10.35
C ILE A 337 -0.37 20.24 -9.54
N ARG A 338 -1.54 20.64 -10.06
CA ARG A 338 -2.37 21.67 -9.43
C ARG A 338 -3.83 21.54 -9.84
N PRO A 339 -4.75 22.08 -9.02
CA PRO A 339 -6.14 22.25 -9.41
C PRO A 339 -6.27 22.97 -10.76
N THR A 340 -7.09 22.44 -11.67
CA THR A 340 -7.23 22.96 -13.04
C THR A 340 -8.63 22.77 -13.64
N ASN A 341 -9.04 23.74 -14.45
CA ASN A 341 -10.29 23.74 -15.22
C ASN A 341 -10.01 23.54 -16.73
N ALA A 342 -8.78 23.14 -17.08
CA ALA A 342 -8.39 22.92 -18.46
C ALA A 342 -9.24 21.81 -19.11
N PRO A 343 -9.55 21.91 -20.41
CA PRO A 343 -10.27 20.86 -21.12
C PRO A 343 -9.45 19.57 -21.16
N THR A 344 -10.16 18.45 -21.22
CA THR A 344 -9.56 17.14 -21.47
C THR A 344 -9.36 16.93 -22.96
N LEU A 345 -8.58 15.90 -23.33
CA LEU A 345 -8.25 15.67 -24.73
C LEU A 345 -9.49 15.24 -25.55
N LEU A 346 -10.31 14.35 -24.99
CA LEU A 346 -11.45 13.79 -25.72
C LEU A 346 -12.65 13.45 -24.83
N ILE A 347 -12.41 12.89 -23.64
CA ILE A 347 -13.47 12.39 -22.76
C ILE A 347 -13.66 13.40 -21.64
N THR A 348 -14.85 13.98 -21.52
CA THR A 348 -15.20 14.79 -20.36
C THR A 348 -15.47 13.87 -19.16
N PRO A 349 -14.78 14.07 -18.03
CA PRO A 349 -14.86 13.21 -16.87
C PRO A 349 -16.16 13.41 -16.07
#